data_AF-A0AAD2VC57-F1
#
_entry.id   AF-A0AAD2VC57-F1
#
_cell.length_a   1.000
_cell.length_b   1.000
_cell.length_c   1.000
_cell.angle_alpha   90.00
_cell.angle_beta   90.00
_cell.angle_gamma   90.00
#
_symmetry.space_group_name_H-M   'P 1'
#
loop_
_entity.id
_entity.type
_entity.pdbx_description
1 polymer ?
#
loop_
_entity_poly.entity_id
_entity_poly.type
_entity_poly.pdbx_seq_one_letter_code
_entity_poly.pdbx_strand_id
1 'polypeptide(L)'
;MAGTQHTQTHPKFIYIFLALHRDRIADGATTVHVAADTLVDARKMVKEMGYTAAFWKGREENTLFIQKCENNFIWRFIALSTAQPRVITIEATSEQEARQQSPTGCVMIFAARIRQEVCHE
;
A
#
# COMPACT_ATOMS: atom_id res chain seq x y z
N MET A 1 5.09 -18.16 -22.56
CA MET A 1 4.36 -16.88 -22.51
C MET A 1 3.46 -16.90 -21.28
N ALA A 2 4.01 -16.62 -20.11
CA ALA A 2 3.25 -16.48 -18.87
C ALA A 2 3.71 -15.17 -18.24
N GLY A 3 2.88 -14.14 -18.35
CA GLY A 3 3.10 -12.89 -17.64
C GLY A 3 2.92 -13.16 -16.16
N THR A 4 3.99 -12.98 -15.39
CA THR A 4 3.95 -13.00 -13.94
C THR A 4 3.09 -11.82 -13.49
N GLN A 5 1.82 -12.11 -13.15
CA GLN A 5 1.00 -11.20 -12.37
C GLN A 5 1.57 -11.17 -10.97
N HIS A 6 2.47 -10.23 -10.73
CA HIS A 6 2.87 -9.87 -9.38
C HIS A 6 1.73 -9.05 -8.77
N THR A 7 0.79 -9.74 -8.13
CA THR A 7 -0.19 -9.11 -7.25
C THR A 7 0.51 -8.80 -5.93
N GLN A 8 1.36 -7.78 -5.93
CA GLN A 8 1.84 -7.13 -4.72
C GLN A 8 1.30 -5.71 -4.74
N THR A 9 0.12 -5.52 -4.18
CA THR A 9 -0.62 -4.25 -4.26
C THR A 9 -0.07 -3.20 -3.29
N HIS A 10 1.24 -3.11 -3.13
CA HIS A 10 1.85 -2.10 -2.29
C HIS A 10 3.24 -1.66 -2.77
N PRO A 11 3.34 -0.51 -3.44
CA PRO A 11 4.59 -0.08 -4.07
C PRO A 11 5.69 0.29 -3.06
N LYS A 12 6.87 -0.34 -3.22
CA LYS A 12 8.04 -0.17 -2.35
C LYS A 12 8.74 1.20 -2.49
N PHE A 13 8.61 1.85 -3.64
CA PHE A 13 9.31 3.11 -3.92
C PHE A 13 8.33 4.24 -4.23
N ILE A 14 8.74 5.46 -3.87
CA ILE A 14 8.12 6.71 -4.32
C ILE A 14 9.06 7.33 -5.36
N TYR A 15 8.63 7.35 -6.61
CA TYR A 15 9.34 8.02 -7.70
C TYR A 15 8.96 9.49 -7.78
N ILE A 16 9.97 10.34 -7.94
CA ILE A 16 9.81 11.78 -7.97
C ILE A 16 10.15 12.27 -9.38
N PHE A 17 9.20 12.97 -9.99
CA PHE A 17 9.35 13.57 -11.31
C PHE A 17 9.14 15.07 -11.26
N LEU A 18 9.86 15.80 -12.11
CA LEU A 18 9.51 17.16 -12.49
C LEU A 18 8.71 17.08 -13.79
N ALA A 19 7.43 17.43 -13.79
CA ALA A 19 6.53 17.14 -14.89
C ALA A 19 5.69 18.35 -15.34
N LEU A 20 5.32 18.37 -16.63
CA LEU A 20 4.47 19.39 -17.24
C LEU A 20 3.11 18.79 -17.58
N HIS A 21 2.05 19.36 -17.00
CA HIS A 21 0.69 18.90 -17.24
C HIS A 21 0.19 19.41 -18.59
N ARG A 22 -0.45 18.54 -19.38
CA ARG A 22 -0.91 18.85 -20.74
C ARG A 22 -1.86 20.06 -20.79
N ASP A 23 -2.74 20.17 -19.81
CA ASP A 23 -3.75 21.25 -19.75
C ASP A 23 -3.32 22.45 -18.91
N ARG A 24 -2.18 22.38 -18.21
CA ARG A 24 -1.71 23.42 -17.28
C ARG A 24 -0.26 23.81 -17.52
N ILE A 25 0.11 23.94 -18.79
CA ILE A 25 1.49 24.26 -19.20
C ILE A 25 1.93 25.63 -18.64
N ALA A 26 1.00 26.57 -18.50
CA ALA A 26 1.26 27.91 -17.96
C ALA A 26 1.71 27.90 -16.48
N ASP A 27 1.38 26.86 -15.72
CA ASP A 27 1.78 26.71 -14.31
C ASP A 27 3.27 26.31 -14.16
N GLY A 28 3.93 25.99 -15.29
CA GLY A 28 5.29 25.51 -15.30
C GLY A 28 5.42 24.07 -14.82
N ALA A 29 6.65 23.63 -14.57
CA ALA A 29 6.92 22.25 -14.20
C ALA A 29 6.65 22.00 -12.71
N THR A 30 5.84 20.99 -12.40
CA THR A 30 5.45 20.62 -11.04
C THR A 30 6.19 19.36 -10.58
N THR A 31 6.39 19.21 -9.27
CA THR A 31 6.95 17.97 -8.72
C THR A 31 5.82 16.96 -8.49
N VAL A 32 5.96 15.77 -9.06
CA VAL A 32 4.97 14.69 -8.99
C VAL A 32 5.58 13.49 -8.29
N HIS A 33 4.87 12.98 -7.28
CA HIS A 33 5.26 11.80 -6.53
C HIS A 33 4.35 10.64 -6.92
N VAL A 34 4.93 9.52 -7.33
CA VAL A 34 4.18 8.33 -7.72
C VAL A 34 4.76 7.12 -7.02
N ALA A 35 3.91 6.40 -6.30
CA ALA A 35 4.29 5.15 -5.68
C ALA A 35 4.20 4.02 -6.71
N ALA A 36 5.34 3.37 -7.00
CA ALA A 36 5.41 2.23 -7.92
C ALA A 36 6.58 1.31 -7.54
N ASP A 37 6.55 0.04 -7.93
CA ASP A 37 7.68 -0.88 -7.73
C ASP A 37 8.78 -0.68 -8.78
N THR A 38 8.42 -0.20 -9.97
CA THR A 38 9.36 0.05 -11.05
C THR A 38 9.24 1.48 -11.60
N LEU A 39 10.35 2.00 -12.14
CA LEU A 39 10.36 3.29 -12.83
C LEU A 39 9.44 3.30 -14.05
N VAL A 40 9.26 2.14 -14.69
CA VAL A 40 8.41 1.98 -15.89
C VAL A 40 6.95 2.18 -15.52
N ASP A 41 6.49 1.55 -14.44
CA ASP A 41 5.13 1.71 -13.93
C ASP A 41 4.90 3.14 -13.46
N ALA A 42 5.86 3.72 -12.72
CA ALA A 42 5.79 5.11 -12.30
C ALA A 42 5.62 6.06 -13.50
N ARG A 43 6.41 5.85 -14.57
CA ARG A 43 6.33 6.67 -15.78
C ARG A 43 5.02 6.48 -16.54
N LYS A 44 4.45 5.26 -16.54
CA LYS A 44 3.14 4.98 -17.12
C LYS A 44 2.05 5.74 -16.37
N MET A 45 2.05 5.68 -15.03
CA MET A 45 1.11 6.41 -14.18
C MET A 45 1.20 7.93 -14.38
N VAL A 46 2.41 8.49 -14.47
CA VAL A 46 2.58 9.93 -14.75
C VAL A 46 1.96 10.33 -16.10
N LYS A 47 2.07 9.48 -17.13
CA LYS A 47 1.39 9.73 -18.43
C LYS A 47 -0.12 9.64 -18.32
N GLU A 48 -0.63 8.63 -17.59
CA GLU A 48 -2.07 8.45 -17.35
C GLU A 48 -2.69 9.62 -16.57
N MET A 49 -1.89 10.28 -15.71
CA MET A 49 -2.28 11.51 -15.01
C MET A 49 -2.28 12.77 -15.88
N GLY A 50 -2.01 12.66 -17.19
CA GLY A 50 -2.08 13.79 -18.12
C GLY A 50 -0.79 14.63 -18.22
N TYR A 51 0.33 14.17 -17.67
CA TYR A 51 1.61 14.84 -17.83
C TYR A 51 2.27 14.48 -19.18
N THR A 52 2.60 15.50 -19.97
CA THR A 52 3.17 15.33 -21.32
C THR A 52 4.69 15.21 -21.32
N ALA A 53 5.35 15.81 -20.33
CA ALA A 53 6.78 15.71 -20.10
C ALA A 53 7.02 15.42 -18.63
N ALA A 54 7.94 14.51 -18.33
CA ALA A 54 8.32 14.16 -16.96
C ALA A 54 9.82 13.84 -16.94
N PHE A 55 10.56 14.61 -16.16
CA PHE A 55 11.99 14.46 -15.93
C PHE A 55 12.19 13.75 -14.60
N TRP A 56 12.91 12.64 -14.63
CA TRP A 56 13.23 11.90 -13.43
C TRP A 56 14.14 12.73 -12.52
N LYS A 57 13.73 12.91 -11.26
CA LYS A 57 14.48 13.65 -10.25
C LYS A 57 15.15 12.72 -9.25
N GLY A 58 14.50 11.60 -8.93
CA GLY A 58 14.99 10.64 -7.96
C GLY A 58 13.93 9.61 -7.59
N ARG A 59 14.26 8.76 -6.61
CA ARG A 59 13.28 7.93 -5.90
C ARG A 59 13.64 7.93 -4.42
N GLU A 60 12.61 7.85 -3.59
CA GLU A 60 12.72 7.60 -2.17
C GLU A 60 12.12 6.23 -1.88
N GLU A 61 12.64 5.56 -0.85
CA GLU A 61 11.98 4.38 -0.33
C GLU A 61 10.67 4.80 0.33
N ASN A 62 9.60 4.04 0.11
CA ASN A 62 8.33 4.30 0.75
C ASN A 62 8.44 3.86 2.21
N THR A 63 9.13 4.61 3.06
CA THR A 63 9.44 4.25 4.45
C THR A 63 8.19 4.05 5.28
N LEU A 64 7.10 4.76 5.00
CA LEU A 64 5.79 4.50 5.61
C LEU A 64 5.25 3.13 5.22
N PHE A 65 5.41 2.71 3.97
CA PHE A 65 5.00 1.38 3.54
C PHE A 65 5.98 0.28 4.00
N ILE A 66 7.29 0.52 3.98
CA ILE A 66 8.28 -0.43 4.48
C ILE A 66 8.07 -0.62 5.97
N GLN A 67 7.91 0.45 6.74
CA GLN A 67 7.54 0.38 8.15
C GLN A 67 6.19 -0.32 8.34
N LYS A 68 5.19 -0.07 7.48
CA LYS A 68 3.90 -0.78 7.53
C LYS A 68 4.08 -2.28 7.27
N CYS A 69 4.82 -2.66 6.25
CA CYS A 69 5.06 -4.04 5.85
C CYS A 69 5.95 -4.80 6.86
N GLU A 70 6.97 -4.14 7.42
CA GLU A 70 7.88 -4.68 8.44
C GLU A 70 7.22 -4.78 9.82
N ASN A 71 6.28 -3.88 10.13
CA ASN A 71 5.54 -3.89 11.40
C ASN A 71 4.13 -4.48 11.27
N ASN A 72 3.80 -5.13 10.16
CA ASN A 72 2.52 -5.82 10.04
C ASN A 72 2.52 -7.02 10.99
N PHE A 73 1.55 -7.02 11.89
CA PHE A 73 1.26 -8.15 12.75
C PHE A 73 -0.01 -8.83 12.27
N ILE A 74 -0.03 -10.14 12.45
CA ILE A 74 -1.23 -10.95 12.33
C ILE A 74 -1.99 -10.82 13.64
N TRP A 75 -3.11 -10.11 13.61
CA TRP A 75 -4.03 -9.96 14.73
C TRP A 75 -5.13 -11.02 14.63
N ARG A 76 -5.18 -11.93 15.62
CA ARG A 76 -6.26 -12.91 15.74
C ARG A 76 -7.31 -12.41 16.71
N PHE A 77 -8.57 -12.48 16.29
CA PHE A 77 -9.73 -12.17 17.10
C PHE A 77 -10.71 -13.34 17.12
N ILE A 78 -11.40 -13.52 18.23
CA ILE A 78 -12.60 -14.34 18.29
C ILE A 78 -13.78 -13.39 18.07
N ALA A 79 -14.44 -13.54 16.92
CA ALA A 79 -15.66 -12.84 16.58
C ALA A 79 -16.85 -13.61 17.16
N LEU A 80 -17.50 -13.02 18.16
CA LEU A 80 -18.77 -13.52 18.68
C LEU A 80 -19.90 -12.91 17.83
N SER A 81 -20.56 -13.78 17.06
CA SER A 81 -21.78 -13.46 16.33
C SER A 81 -22.99 -14.17 16.96
N THR A 82 -24.20 -13.79 16.56
CA THR A 82 -25.43 -14.45 17.01
C THR A 82 -25.58 -15.89 16.51
N ALA A 83 -24.76 -16.33 15.55
CA ALA A 83 -24.84 -17.67 14.97
C ALA A 83 -23.76 -18.63 15.52
N GLN A 84 -22.49 -18.19 15.60
CA GLN A 84 -21.40 -18.96 16.21
C GLN A 84 -20.14 -18.10 16.45
N PRO A 85 -19.34 -18.39 17.50
CA PRO A 85 -17.98 -17.86 17.64
C PRO A 85 -17.06 -18.33 16.50
N ARG A 86 -16.32 -17.43 15.88
CA ARG A 86 -15.32 -17.76 14.84
C ARG A 86 -14.02 -17.01 15.04
N VAL A 87 -12.89 -17.62 14.69
CA VAL A 87 -11.59 -16.93 14.72
C VAL A 87 -11.38 -16.21 13.40
N ILE A 88 -11.09 -14.92 13.45
CA ILE A 88 -10.76 -14.06 12.30
C ILE A 88 -9.32 -13.58 12.46
N THR A 89 -8.61 -13.53 11.34
CA THR A 89 -7.23 -13.08 11.26
C THR A 89 -7.17 -11.83 10.40
N ILE A 90 -6.53 -10.78 10.90
CA ILE A 90 -6.42 -9.48 10.23
C ILE A 90 -4.96 -9.04 10.27
N GLU A 91 -4.40 -8.66 9.13
CA GLU A 91 -3.07 -8.08 9.04
C GLU A 91 -3.14 -6.57 9.25
N ALA A 92 -2.44 -6.07 10.27
CA ALA A 92 -2.39 -4.64 10.57
C ALA A 92 -1.17 -4.27 11.40
N THR A 93 -0.79 -2.99 11.37
CA THR A 93 0.32 -2.49 12.18
C THR A 93 -0.05 -2.27 13.64
N SER A 94 -1.35 -2.09 13.92
CA SER A 94 -1.89 -1.87 15.26
C SER A 94 -3.20 -2.61 15.47
N GLU A 95 -3.54 -2.85 16.74
CA GLU A 95 -4.82 -3.44 17.10
C GLU A 95 -5.99 -2.58 16.63
N GLN A 96 -5.85 -1.26 16.71
CA GLN A 96 -6.90 -0.32 16.32
C GLN A 96 -7.21 -0.40 14.83
N GLU A 97 -6.18 -0.44 13.98
CA GLU A 97 -6.36 -0.68 12.54
C GLU A 97 -7.02 -2.03 12.28
N ALA A 98 -6.63 -3.08 13.01
CA ALA A 98 -7.25 -4.39 12.88
C ALA A 98 -8.72 -4.38 13.31
N ARG A 99 -9.07 -3.61 14.35
CA ARG A 99 -10.47 -3.42 14.78
C ARG A 99 -11.29 -2.63 13.76
N GLN A 100 -10.72 -1.64 13.08
CA GLN A 100 -11.43 -0.90 12.02
C GLN A 100 -11.79 -1.79 10.84
N GLN A 101 -10.95 -2.79 10.53
CA GLN A 101 -11.21 -3.79 9.49
C GLN A 101 -12.16 -4.91 9.93
N SER A 102 -12.54 -4.96 11.21
CA SER A 102 -13.39 -6.04 11.72
C SER A 102 -14.83 -5.93 11.18
N PRO A 103 -15.52 -7.07 10.98
CA PRO A 103 -16.88 -7.06 10.45
C PRO A 103 -17.85 -6.31 11.37
N THR A 104 -18.68 -5.44 10.79
CA THR A 104 -19.71 -4.71 11.54
C THR A 104 -20.72 -5.68 12.17
N GLY A 105 -21.09 -5.44 13.43
CA GLY A 105 -22.08 -6.25 14.14
C GLY A 105 -21.55 -7.51 14.82
N CYS A 106 -20.23 -7.71 14.90
CA CYS A 106 -19.60 -8.77 15.70
C CYS A 106 -18.86 -8.19 16.91
N VAL A 107 -18.93 -8.87 18.06
CA VAL A 107 -18.07 -8.52 19.20
C VAL A 107 -16.71 -9.19 18.98
N MET A 108 -15.66 -8.39 18.90
CA MET A 108 -14.30 -8.85 18.62
C MET A 108 -13.47 -8.94 19.91
N ILE A 109 -13.15 -10.17 20.32
CA ILE A 109 -12.26 -10.45 21.45
C ILE A 109 -10.86 -10.67 20.92
N PHE A 110 -9.89 -9.89 21.40
CA PHE A 110 -8.48 -10.08 21.04
C PHE A 110 -7.98 -11.42 21.59
N ALA A 111 -7.39 -12.24 20.72
CA ALA A 111 -6.90 -13.56 21.08
C ALA A 111 -5.36 -13.65 21.02
N ALA A 112 -4.74 -13.10 19.99
CA ALA A 112 -3.28 -13.12 19.84
C ALA A 112 -2.76 -12.06 18.85
N ARG A 113 -1.50 -11.65 19.06
CA ARG A 113 -0.70 -10.88 18.10
C ARG A 113 0.50 -11.73 17.68
N ILE A 114 0.60 -12.04 16.40
CA ILE A 114 1.65 -12.90 15.84
C ILE A 114 2.48 -12.04 14.87
N ARG A 115 3.81 -12.13 14.92
CA ARG A 115 4.66 -11.47 13.92
C ARG A 115 4.57 -12.24 12.61
N GLN A 116 4.32 -11.54 11.52
CA GLN A 116 4.47 -12.12 10.18
C GLN A 116 5.98 -12.30 9.95
N GLU A 117 6.42 -13.53 9.73
CA GLU A 117 7.81 -13.78 9.36
C GLU A 117 8.07 -13.09 8.02
N VAL A 118 9.07 -12.21 7.98
CA VAL A 118 9.43 -11.50 6.76
C VAL A 118 10.15 -12.50 5.85
N CYS A 119 9.56 -12.84 4.71
CA CYS A 119 10.28 -13.55 3.66
C CYS A 119 11.43 -12.65 3.20
N HIS A 120 12.65 -13.03 3.55
CA HIS A 120 13.84 -12.56 2.86
C HIS A 120 13.99 -13.40 1.59
N GLU A 121 13.68 -12.80 0.44
CA GLU A 121 14.03 -13.33 -0.89
C GLU A 121 15.36 -12.75 -1.39
#